data_AF-A0A6L7XC18-F1
#
_entry.id   AF-A0A6L7XC18-F1
#
_cell.length_a   1.000
_cell.length_b   1.000
_cell.length_c   1.000
_cell.angle_alpha   90.00
_cell.angle_beta   90.00
_cell.angle_gamma   90.00
#
_symmetry.space_group_name_H-M   'P 1'
#
loop_
_entity.id
_entity.type
_entity.pdbx_description
1 polymer ?
#
loop_
_entity_poly.entity_id
_entity_poly.type
_entity_poly.pdbx_seq_one_letter_code
_entity_poly.pdbx_strand_id
1 'polypeptide(L)'
;MILPDADVLVAAHRRDMPDHEALRDWLEAVINADAAFGLSELVVGRFLMLVTNAQVFRRPTSLAEAMVFATQLRDQPNRVAVAPGRRHWEIFTKLCASTGATGNVVRDAYFAAMAIEHGCEWITT
;
A
#
# COMPACT_ATOMS: atom_id res chain seq x y z
N MET A 1 5.08 -11.50 7.45
CA MET A 1 5.26 -10.04 7.41
C MET A 1 4.05 -9.45 6.71
N ILE A 2 3.46 -8.38 7.22
CA ILE A 2 2.33 -7.73 6.56
C ILE A 2 2.82 -6.77 5.48
N LEU A 3 2.03 -6.55 4.43
CA LEU A 3 2.28 -5.56 3.38
C LEU A 3 0.99 -4.74 3.19
N PRO A 4 0.93 -3.49 3.68
CA PRO A 4 -0.23 -2.63 3.48
C PRO A 4 -0.37 -2.19 2.03
N ASP A 5 -1.60 -2.11 1.52
CA ASP A 5 -1.92 -1.48 0.24
C ASP A 5 -2.04 0.05 0.37
N ALA A 6 -2.01 0.75 -0.75
CA ALA A 6 -2.16 2.19 -0.83
C ALA A 6 -3.52 2.65 -0.31
N ASP A 7 -4.59 1.86 -0.51
CA ASP A 7 -5.93 2.23 -0.06
C ASP A 7 -6.02 2.22 1.48
N VAL A 8 -5.28 1.32 2.14
CA VAL A 8 -5.07 1.32 3.60
C VAL A 8 -4.33 2.57 4.06
N LEU A 9 -3.24 2.94 3.37
CA LEU A 9 -2.49 4.17 3.70
C LEU A 9 -3.35 5.43 3.48
N VAL A 10 -4.16 5.45 2.42
CA VAL A 10 -5.10 6.53 2.14
C VAL A 10 -6.11 6.64 3.28
N ALA A 11 -6.73 5.55 3.69
CA ALA A 11 -7.71 5.58 4.78
C ALA A 11 -7.09 5.96 6.13
N ALA A 12 -5.90 5.44 6.45
CA ALA A 12 -5.16 5.83 7.66
C ALA A 12 -4.75 7.31 7.67
N HIS A 13 -4.50 7.91 6.51
CA HIS A 13 -4.13 9.33 6.39
C HIS A 13 -5.33 10.28 6.33
N ARG A 14 -6.41 9.86 5.65
CA ARG A 14 -7.56 10.72 5.31
C ARG A 14 -8.70 10.60 6.32
N ARG A 15 -8.89 11.65 7.12
CA ARG A 15 -10.00 11.77 8.10
C ARG A 15 -11.40 11.69 7.53
N ASP A 16 -11.57 11.93 6.23
CA ASP A 16 -12.86 11.83 5.53
C ASP A 16 -13.15 10.43 4.99
N MET A 17 -12.25 9.46 5.20
CA MET A 17 -12.50 8.06 4.87
C MET A 17 -13.29 7.37 5.99
N PRO A 18 -14.25 6.48 5.66
CA PRO A 18 -15.08 5.81 6.66
C PRO A 18 -14.29 5.03 7.72
N ASP A 19 -13.23 4.35 7.30
CA ASP A 19 -12.42 3.47 8.16
C ASP A 19 -11.18 4.17 8.74
N HIS A 20 -11.15 5.52 8.73
CA HIS A 20 -9.98 6.29 9.12
C HIS A 20 -9.48 5.96 10.51
N GLU A 21 -10.36 6.00 11.52
CA GLU A 21 -9.96 5.78 12.91
C GLU A 21 -9.37 4.38 13.10
N ALA A 22 -10.06 3.35 12.61
CA ALA A 22 -9.62 1.96 12.74
C ALA A 22 -8.29 1.70 12.03
N LEU A 23 -8.12 2.21 10.79
CA LEU A 23 -6.91 1.96 10.01
C LEU A 23 -5.74 2.83 10.43
N ARG A 24 -6.00 4.03 10.97
CA ARG A 24 -4.99 4.85 11.63
C ARG A 24 -4.45 4.13 12.86
N ASP A 25 -5.32 3.68 13.76
CA ASP A 25 -4.93 3.00 14.99
C ASP A 25 -4.18 1.69 14.69
N TRP A 26 -4.65 0.93 13.69
CA TRP A 26 -3.96 -0.25 13.20
C TRP A 26 -2.56 0.08 12.65
N LEU A 27 -2.44 1.10 11.81
CA LEU A 27 -1.15 1.47 11.22
C LEU A 27 -0.19 1.99 12.29
N GLU A 28 -0.65 2.79 13.24
CA GLU A 28 0.13 3.23 14.40
C GLU A 28 0.62 2.03 15.23
N ALA A 29 -0.22 1.02 15.47
CA ALA A 29 0.18 -0.20 16.16
C ALA A 29 1.23 -1.00 15.37
N VAL A 30 1.09 -1.08 14.05
CA VAL A 30 2.04 -1.78 13.16
C VAL A 30 3.41 -1.13 13.17
N ILE A 31 3.49 0.19 12.94
CA ILE A 31 4.79 0.86 12.81
C ILE A 31 5.55 0.92 14.13
N ASN A 32 4.84 0.94 15.26
CA ASN A 32 5.45 0.99 16.59
C ASN A 32 5.70 -0.41 17.20
N ALA A 33 5.35 -1.50 16.52
CA ALA A 33 5.62 -2.86 16.98
C ALA A 33 7.05 -3.30 16.69
N ASP A 34 7.58 -4.25 17.47
CA ASP A 34 8.89 -4.87 17.20
C ASP A 34 8.90 -5.70 15.91
N ALA A 35 7.73 -6.17 15.47
CA ALA A 35 7.58 -6.98 14.27
C ALA A 35 7.84 -6.15 13.01
N ALA A 36 8.54 -6.74 12.05
CA ALA A 36 8.78 -6.11 10.75
C ALA A 36 7.49 -6.00 9.92
N PHE A 37 7.34 -4.88 9.22
CA PHE A 37 6.29 -4.69 8.21
C PHE A 37 6.93 -4.38 6.84
N GLY A 38 6.27 -4.82 5.79
CA GLY A 38 6.66 -4.56 4.41
C GLY A 38 6.10 -3.24 3.93
N LEU A 39 6.90 -2.47 3.20
CA LEU A 39 6.44 -1.29 2.48
C LEU A 39 6.99 -1.31 1.06
N SER A 40 6.10 -1.19 0.07
CA SER A 40 6.49 -1.08 -1.34
C SER A 40 6.54 0.38 -1.79
N GLU A 41 7.59 0.73 -2.53
CA GLU A 41 7.70 2.05 -3.16
C GLU A 41 6.56 2.29 -4.18
N LEU A 42 6.00 1.22 -4.76
CA LEU A 42 4.83 1.29 -5.63
C LEU A 42 3.55 1.63 -4.86
N VAL A 43 3.42 1.11 -3.63
CA VAL A 43 2.31 1.46 -2.72
C VAL A 43 2.44 2.92 -2.30
N VAL A 44 3.64 3.38 -1.93
CA VAL A 44 3.90 4.78 -1.57
C VAL A 44 3.58 5.72 -2.75
N GLY A 45 4.04 5.38 -3.96
CA GLY A 45 3.75 6.18 -5.16
C GLY A 45 2.24 6.26 -5.45
N ARG A 46 1.51 5.15 -5.32
CA ARG A 46 0.06 5.11 -5.47
C ARG A 46 -0.66 5.93 -4.39
N PHE A 47 -0.23 5.83 -3.14
CA PHE A 47 -0.74 6.67 -2.05
C PHE A 47 -0.61 8.16 -2.38
N LEU A 48 0.62 8.61 -2.73
CA LEU A 48 0.88 10.00 -3.08
C LEU A 48 -0.02 10.45 -4.24
N MET A 49 -0.08 9.66 -5.32
CA MET A 49 -0.93 9.93 -6.48
C MET A 49 -2.41 10.10 -6.08
N LEU A 50 -2.94 9.26 -5.20
CA LEU A 50 -4.35 9.29 -4.81
C LEU A 50 -4.67 10.50 -3.92
N VAL A 51 -3.93 10.70 -2.83
CA VAL A 51 -4.26 11.73 -1.83
C VAL A 51 -4.07 13.16 -2.37
N THR A 52 -3.22 13.36 -3.38
CA THR A 52 -3.01 14.67 -4.02
C THR A 52 -3.95 14.92 -5.21
N ASN A 53 -4.79 13.96 -5.61
CA ASN A 53 -5.63 14.08 -6.80
C ASN A 53 -6.98 14.75 -6.50
N ALA A 54 -7.20 15.92 -7.09
CA ALA A 54 -8.43 16.71 -6.94
C ALA A 54 -9.68 16.07 -7.58
N GLN A 55 -9.52 15.07 -8.45
CA GLN A 55 -10.63 14.27 -8.98
C GLN A 55 -11.08 13.18 -8.01
N VAL A 56 -10.19 12.76 -7.09
CA VAL A 56 -10.48 11.73 -6.09
C VAL A 56 -11.00 12.39 -4.80
N PHE A 57 -10.33 13.45 -4.34
CA PHE A 57 -10.70 14.16 -3.12
C PHE A 57 -11.13 15.59 -3.40
N ARG A 58 -12.28 15.99 -2.86
CA ARG A 58 -12.78 17.38 -2.93
C ARG A 58 -11.77 18.39 -2.36
N ARG A 59 -11.05 17.98 -1.32
CA ARG A 59 -9.94 18.72 -0.71
C ARG A 59 -8.72 17.78 -0.69
N PRO A 60 -7.93 17.73 -1.76
CA PRO A 60 -6.76 16.87 -1.80
C PRO A 60 -5.75 17.30 -0.73
N THR A 61 -5.01 16.33 -0.21
CA THR A 61 -3.85 16.59 0.64
C THR A 61 -2.79 17.31 -0.18
N SER A 62 -2.09 18.29 0.40
CA SER A 62 -0.96 18.89 -0.30
C SER A 62 0.15 17.87 -0.50
N LEU A 63 0.93 18.00 -1.59
CA LEU A 63 2.06 17.09 -1.83
C LEU A 63 3.06 17.11 -0.66
N ALA A 64 3.30 18.27 -0.06
CA ALA A 64 4.21 18.42 1.08
C ALA A 64 3.75 17.59 2.29
N GLU A 65 2.48 17.69 2.68
CA GLU A 65 1.92 16.89 3.79
C GLU A 65 1.94 15.39 3.48
N ALA A 66 1.57 15.00 2.25
CA ALA A 66 1.60 13.60 1.84
C ALA A 66 3.02 13.01 1.86
N MET A 67 4.03 13.81 1.47
CA MET A 67 5.43 13.42 1.53
C MET A 67 5.94 13.24 2.97
N VAL A 68 5.49 14.07 3.91
CA VAL A 68 5.83 13.89 5.33
C VAL A 68 5.33 12.54 5.84
N PHE A 69 4.06 12.21 5.58
CA PHE A 69 3.49 10.91 5.97
C PHE A 69 4.24 9.73 5.33
N ALA A 70 4.50 9.80 4.02
CA ALA A 70 5.25 8.76 3.31
C ALA A 70 6.67 8.58 3.88
N THR A 71 7.35 9.68 4.22
CA THR A 71 8.70 9.66 4.80
C THR A 71 8.68 9.03 6.19
N GLN A 72 7.69 9.34 7.02
CA GLN A 72 7.53 8.73 8.34
C GLN A 72 7.40 7.21 8.29
N LEU A 73 6.71 6.66 7.29
CA LEU A 73 6.62 5.21 7.09
C LEU A 73 7.92 4.61 6.54
N ARG A 74 8.59 5.33 5.64
CA ARG A 74 9.85 4.89 5.02
C ARG A 74 11.01 4.82 6.01
N ASP A 75 11.03 5.73 6.97
CA ASP A 75 12.12 5.87 7.94
C ASP A 75 11.94 4.98 9.18
N GLN A 76 10.85 4.19 9.25
CA GLN A 76 10.66 3.25 10.35
C GLN A 76 11.76 2.18 10.37
N PRO A 77 12.37 1.89 11.53
CA PRO A 77 13.48 0.94 11.63
C PRO A 77 13.05 -0.52 11.39
N ASN A 78 11.80 -0.86 11.66
CA ASN A 78 11.19 -2.17 11.42
C ASN A 78 10.62 -2.32 9.99
N ARG A 79 10.77 -1.30 9.13
CA ARG A 79 10.30 -1.36 7.74
C ARG A 79 11.24 -2.18 6.85
N VAL A 80 10.67 -3.16 6.17
CA VAL A 80 11.32 -3.91 5.08
C VAL A 80 10.83 -3.38 3.73
N ALA A 81 11.76 -2.98 2.87
CA ALA A 81 11.44 -2.58 1.50
C ALA A 81 11.01 -3.80 0.68
N VAL A 82 9.81 -3.76 0.09
CA VAL A 82 9.27 -4.83 -0.75
C VAL A 82 9.13 -4.33 -2.18
N ALA A 83 9.73 -5.05 -3.13
CA ALA A 83 9.71 -4.72 -4.55
C ALA A 83 9.57 -5.99 -5.39
N PRO A 84 9.04 -5.91 -6.63
CA PRO A 84 9.04 -7.03 -7.56
C PRO A 84 10.42 -7.69 -7.68
N GLY A 85 10.50 -8.98 -7.34
CA GLY A 85 11.69 -9.80 -7.48
C GLY A 85 11.70 -10.59 -8.80
N ARG A 86 12.54 -11.63 -8.84
CA ARG A 86 12.76 -12.43 -10.06
C ARG A 86 11.55 -13.27 -10.48
N ARG A 87 10.72 -13.68 -9.52
CA ARG A 87 9.55 -14.55 -9.75
C ARG A 87 8.27 -13.74 -9.92
N HIS A 88 8.29 -12.45 -9.62
CA HIS A 88 7.13 -11.55 -9.68
C HIS A 88 6.35 -11.69 -10.97
N TRP A 89 7.01 -11.52 -12.12
CA TRP A 89 6.36 -11.53 -13.44
C TRP A 89 5.67 -12.87 -13.74
N GLU A 90 6.30 -13.97 -13.35
CA GLU A 90 5.73 -15.31 -13.51
C GLU A 90 4.46 -15.49 -12.67
N ILE A 91 4.49 -15.04 -11.40
CA ILE A 91 3.33 -15.13 -10.50
C ILE A 91 2.21 -14.21 -11.00
N PHE A 92 2.55 -12.98 -11.37
CA PHE A 92 1.61 -11.98 -11.89
C PHE A 92 0.87 -12.47 -13.13
N THR A 93 1.59 -12.98 -14.13
CA THR A 93 0.97 -13.46 -15.38
C THR A 93 0.08 -14.68 -15.13
N LYS A 94 0.46 -15.57 -14.20
CA LYS A 94 -0.40 -16.68 -13.76
C LYS A 94 -1.69 -16.17 -13.10
N LEU A 95 -1.60 -15.20 -12.20
CA LEU A 95 -2.77 -14.60 -11.57
C LEU A 95 -3.69 -13.97 -12.62
N CYS A 96 -3.17 -13.13 -13.52
CA CYS A 96 -3.92 -12.50 -14.59
C CYS A 96 -4.65 -13.51 -15.48
N ALA A 97 -3.97 -14.59 -15.88
CA ALA A 97 -4.57 -15.64 -16.70
C ALA A 97 -5.68 -16.39 -15.94
N SER A 98 -5.47 -16.68 -14.65
CA SER A 98 -6.43 -17.43 -13.84
C SER A 98 -7.70 -16.65 -13.50
N THR A 99 -7.63 -15.33 -13.41
CA THR A 99 -8.76 -14.46 -13.04
C THR A 99 -9.39 -13.73 -14.22
N GLY A 100 -8.79 -13.80 -15.41
CA GLY A 100 -9.21 -12.98 -16.55
C GLY A 100 -9.05 -11.48 -16.26
N ALA A 101 -7.95 -11.10 -15.61
CA ALA A 101 -7.77 -9.75 -15.05
C ALA A 101 -7.90 -8.64 -16.10
N THR A 102 -8.71 -7.63 -15.79
CA THR A 102 -8.86 -6.40 -16.58
C THR A 102 -8.93 -5.17 -15.67
N GLY A 103 -8.51 -4.01 -16.18
CA GLY A 103 -8.59 -2.74 -15.44
C GLY A 103 -7.91 -2.80 -14.06
N ASN A 104 -8.64 -2.45 -13.01
CA ASN A 104 -8.15 -2.46 -11.63
C ASN A 104 -7.66 -3.85 -11.18
N VAL A 105 -8.27 -4.93 -11.66
CA VAL A 105 -7.90 -6.31 -11.29
C VAL A 105 -6.46 -6.64 -11.73
N VAL A 106 -5.98 -6.05 -12.82
CA VAL A 106 -4.58 -6.22 -13.26
C VAL A 106 -3.62 -5.60 -12.24
N ARG A 107 -3.96 -4.42 -11.71
CA ARG A 107 -3.16 -3.77 -10.67
C ARG A 107 -3.17 -4.60 -9.39
N ASP A 108 -4.33 -5.11 -8.98
CA ASP A 108 -4.46 -5.91 -7.77
C ASP A 108 -3.69 -7.23 -7.91
N ALA A 109 -3.74 -7.87 -9.09
CA ALA A 109 -2.90 -9.03 -9.40
C ALA A 109 -1.40 -8.72 -9.32
N TYR A 110 -0.98 -7.50 -9.70
CA TYR A 110 0.41 -7.08 -9.61
C TYR A 110 0.90 -6.96 -8.15
N PHE A 111 0.09 -6.37 -7.27
CA PHE A 111 0.39 -6.28 -5.84
C PHE A 111 0.29 -7.65 -5.14
N ALA A 112 -0.73 -8.44 -5.46
CA ALA A 112 -0.87 -9.81 -4.95
C ALA A 112 0.34 -10.69 -5.32
N ALA A 113 0.85 -10.59 -6.55
CA ALA A 113 2.06 -11.30 -6.95
C ALA A 113 3.29 -10.91 -6.11
N MET A 114 3.40 -9.63 -5.75
CA MET A 114 4.48 -9.13 -4.89
C MET A 114 4.38 -9.67 -3.48
N ALA A 115 3.17 -9.71 -2.91
CA ALA A 115 2.91 -10.31 -1.60
C ALA A 115 3.22 -11.81 -1.60
N ILE A 116 2.77 -12.55 -2.61
CA ILE A 116 3.03 -13.99 -2.76
C ILE A 116 4.54 -14.27 -2.86
N GLU A 117 5.26 -13.48 -3.67
CA GLU A 117 6.70 -13.67 -3.86
C GLU A 117 7.49 -13.52 -2.54
N HIS A 118 7.10 -12.57 -1.69
CA HIS A 118 7.77 -12.26 -0.43
C HIS A 118 7.20 -13.02 0.77
N GLY A 119 6.18 -13.86 0.58
CA GLY A 119 5.48 -14.53 1.67
C GLY A 119 4.82 -13.54 2.64
N CYS A 120 4.33 -12.40 2.12
CA CYS A 120 3.65 -11.39 2.90
C CYS A 120 2.15 -11.67 2.99
N GLU A 121 1.56 -11.27 4.11
CA GLU A 121 0.11 -11.10 4.22
C GLU A 121 -0.25 -9.72 3.66
N TRP A 122 -1.05 -9.69 2.60
CA TRP A 122 -1.44 -8.44 1.95
C TRP A 122 -2.67 -7.85 2.64
N ILE A 123 -2.55 -6.62 3.13
CA ILE A 123 -3.62 -5.93 3.86
C ILE A 123 -4.24 -4.89 2.94
N THR A 124 -5.53 -5.05 2.64
CA THR A 124 -6.33 -4.18 1.77
C THR A 124 -7.73 -3.97 2.37
N THR A 125 -8.41 -2.90 1.93
CA THR A 125 -9.82 -2.59 2.24
C THR A 125 -10.77 -3.03 1.14
#